data_AF-A0A1H1BH26-F1
#
_entry.id   AF-A0A1H1BH26-F1
#
_cell.length_a   1.000
_cell.length_b   1.000
_cell.length_c   1.000
_cell.angle_alpha   90.00
_cell.angle_beta   90.00
_cell.angle_gamma   90.00
#
_symmetry.space_group_name_H-M   'P 1'
#
loop_
_entity.id
_entity.type
_entity.pdbx_description
1 polymer ?
#
loop_
_entity_poly.entity_id
_entity_poly.type
_entity_poly.pdbx_seq_one_letter_code
_entity_poly.pdbx_strand_id
1 'polypeptide(L)'
;MSRITLTAAAHDALRDDEVVFFDWHLTGICCADAGEFSVRPIRRSKLPRRARRLGNDLVFAHPSAWVHLADLPVTIDCRPLWRWRRFTTDLPPDAGLRCCLGRPIHGR
;
A
#
# COMPACT_ATOMS: atom_id res chain seq x y z
N MET A 1 -10.94 -5.06 11.25
CA MET A 1 -10.41 -3.69 11.38
C MET A 1 -8.98 -3.74 10.89
N SER A 2 -8.69 -3.08 9.76
CA SER A 2 -7.36 -3.13 9.16
C SER A 2 -6.29 -2.56 10.08
N ARG A 3 -5.18 -3.29 10.20
CA ARG A 3 -4.09 -3.02 11.14
C ARG A 3 -2.96 -2.23 10.48
N ILE A 4 -3.33 -1.22 9.69
CA ILE A 4 -2.36 -0.37 9.00
C ILE A 4 -1.91 0.76 9.93
N THR A 5 -0.60 0.92 10.06
CA THR A 5 0.05 1.96 10.86
C THR A 5 0.96 2.81 9.99
N LEU A 6 1.01 4.11 10.26
CA LEU A 6 2.06 4.98 9.73
C LEU A 6 3.08 5.22 10.84
N THR A 7 4.36 5.20 10.48
CA THR A 7 5.40 5.75 11.36
C THR A 7 5.25 7.26 11.49
N ALA A 8 5.83 7.85 12.55
CA ALA A 8 5.88 9.31 12.69
C ALA A 8 6.52 9.98 11.47
N ALA A 9 7.60 9.40 10.94
CA ALA A 9 8.26 9.87 9.73
C ALA A 9 7.34 9.85 8.50
N ALA A 10 6.52 8.81 8.34
CA ALA A 10 5.54 8.75 7.26
C ALA A 10 4.41 9.77 7.44
N HIS A 11 3.95 9.97 8.67
CA HIS A 11 2.91 10.94 8.99
C HIS A 11 3.39 12.38 8.73
N ASP A 12 4.56 12.75 9.25
CA ASP A 12 5.14 14.09 9.09
C ASP A 12 5.58 14.38 7.65
N ALA A 13 5.88 13.33 6.88
CA ALA A 13 6.21 13.47 5.47
C ALA A 13 4.98 13.71 4.58
N LEU A 14 3.75 13.42 5.03
CA LEU A 14 2.54 13.72 4.25
C LEU A 14 2.24 15.21 4.28
N ARG A 15 1.82 15.76 3.14
CA ARG A 15 1.25 17.11 3.08
C ARG A 15 -0.24 17.08 3.46
N ASP A 16 -0.78 18.22 3.86
CA ASP A 16 -2.18 18.34 4.33
C ASP A 16 -3.23 17.79 3.35
N ASP A 17 -2.97 17.83 2.04
CA ASP A 17 -3.88 17.32 1.00
C ASP A 17 -3.50 15.93 0.48
N GLU A 18 -2.45 15.31 1.03
CA GLU A 18 -1.92 14.02 0.61
C GLU A 18 -2.42 12.88 1.49
N VAL A 19 -2.57 11.72 0.86
CA VAL A 19 -2.86 10.44 1.50
C VAL A 19 -1.89 9.40 0.94
N VAL A 20 -1.66 8.34 1.70
CA VAL A 20 -0.95 7.17 1.20
C VAL A 20 -1.90 6.32 0.36
N PHE A 21 -1.44 5.93 -0.82
CA PHE A 21 -2.17 5.04 -1.70
C PHE A 21 -1.37 3.77 -2.00
N PHE A 22 -1.98 2.63 -1.71
CA PHE A 22 -1.53 1.33 -2.19
C PHE A 22 -2.05 1.09 -3.60
N ASP A 23 -1.13 1.08 -4.55
CA ASP A 23 -1.43 0.73 -5.94
C ASP A 23 -1.35 -0.79 -6.15
N TRP A 24 -1.94 -1.24 -7.26
CA TRP A 24 -1.87 -2.63 -7.69
C TRP A 24 -1.38 -2.68 -9.13
N HIS A 25 -0.14 -3.14 -9.30
CA HIS A 25 0.46 -3.28 -10.62
C HIS A 25 0.29 -4.71 -11.10
N LEU A 26 -0.40 -4.92 -12.21
CA LEU A 26 -0.47 -6.24 -12.85
C LEU A 26 0.92 -6.63 -13.35
N THR A 27 1.40 -7.80 -12.95
CA THR A 27 2.77 -8.29 -13.23
C THR A 27 2.82 -9.45 -14.22
N GLY A 28 1.70 -10.03 -14.67
CA GLY A 28 1.76 -11.15 -15.62
C GLY A 28 0.46 -11.53 -16.32
N ILE A 29 0.60 -11.93 -17.58
CA ILE A 29 -0.44 -12.13 -18.61
C ILE A 29 -1.08 -13.54 -18.56
N CYS A 30 -0.45 -14.53 -17.90
CA CYS A 30 -0.96 -15.91 -17.85
C CYS A 30 -1.85 -16.22 -16.64
N CYS A 31 -1.60 -15.57 -15.50
CA CYS A 31 -2.48 -15.57 -14.35
C CYS A 31 -3.09 -14.17 -14.30
N ALA A 32 -4.24 -14.00 -14.97
CA ALA A 32 -5.05 -12.80 -14.77
C ALA A 32 -5.20 -12.63 -13.24
N ASP A 33 -4.90 -11.43 -12.75
CA ASP A 33 -4.84 -11.06 -11.32
C ASP A 33 -3.47 -11.17 -10.64
N ALA A 34 -2.43 -11.76 -11.25
CA ALA A 34 -1.07 -11.66 -10.71
C ALA A 34 -0.63 -10.18 -10.68
N GLY A 35 -0.40 -9.66 -9.48
CA GLY A 35 0.01 -8.28 -9.31
C GLY A 35 0.87 -8.04 -8.08
N GLU A 36 1.46 -6.86 -8.04
CA GLU A 36 2.36 -6.42 -6.97
C GLU A 36 1.89 -5.10 -6.37
N PHE A 37 2.15 -4.94 -5.07
CA PHE A 37 1.84 -3.72 -4.36
C PHE A 37 2.88 -2.64 -4.64
N SER A 38 2.44 -1.39 -4.72
CA SER A 38 3.32 -0.25 -4.51
C SER A 38 2.67 0.73 -3.55
N VAL A 39 3.49 1.52 -2.87
CA VAL A 39 3.01 2.54 -1.94
C VAL A 39 3.54 3.90 -2.41
N ARG A 40 2.64 4.89 -2.47
CA ARG A 40 3.01 6.25 -2.86
C ARG A 40 2.09 7.28 -2.24
N PRO A 41 2.58 8.51 -2.03
CA PRO A 41 1.71 9.62 -1.66
C PRO A 41 0.92 10.07 -2.90
N ILE A 42 -0.35 10.41 -2.71
CA ILE A 42 -1.20 11.01 -3.74
C ILE A 42 -2.06 12.10 -3.11
N ARG A 43 -2.34 13.16 -3.85
CA ARG A 43 -3.36 14.13 -3.42
C ARG A 43 -4.72 13.46 -3.31
N ARG A 44 -5.47 13.75 -2.26
CA ARG A 44 -6.81 13.20 -2.02
C ARG A 44 -7.77 13.47 -3.19
N SER A 45 -7.63 14.63 -3.84
CA SER A 45 -8.40 15.00 -5.05
C SER A 45 -8.08 14.15 -6.28
N LYS A 46 -6.93 13.46 -6.29
CA LYS A 46 -6.49 12.57 -7.38
C LYS A 46 -6.72 11.09 -7.06
N LEU A 47 -7.35 10.77 -5.93
CA LEU A 47 -7.67 9.38 -5.61
C LEU A 47 -8.56 8.77 -6.71
N PRO A 48 -8.26 7.54 -7.16
CA PRO A 48 -9.17 6.81 -8.04
C PRO A 48 -10.56 6.71 -7.41
N ARG A 49 -11.62 6.87 -8.21
CA ARG A 49 -13.02 6.86 -7.72
C ARG A 49 -13.39 5.58 -6.96
N ARG A 50 -12.72 4.46 -7.25
CA ARG A 50 -12.92 3.16 -6.61
C ARG A 50 -11.92 2.86 -5.50
N ALA A 51 -11.07 3.82 -5.11
CA ALA A 51 -10.14 3.63 -4.01
C ALA A 51 -10.91 3.29 -2.72
N ARG A 52 -10.38 2.33 -1.97
CA ARG A 52 -10.97 1.85 -0.72
C ARG A 52 -10.10 2.30 0.44
N ARG A 53 -10.71 2.82 1.51
CA ARG A 53 -9.99 3.19 2.73
C ARG A 53 -9.43 1.93 3.41
N LEU A 54 -8.20 2.01 3.91
CA LEU A 54 -7.55 1.00 4.74
C LEU A 54 -7.22 1.59 6.11
N GLY A 55 -8.13 1.36 7.06
CA GLY A 55 -7.89 1.66 8.47
C GLY A 55 -8.16 3.10 8.76
N ASN A 56 -7.10 3.90 8.81
CA ASN A 56 -7.20 5.32 9.04
C ASN A 56 -7.68 6.07 7.79
N ASP A 57 -8.04 7.35 7.97
CA ASP A 57 -8.50 8.23 6.89
C ASP A 57 -7.39 8.76 5.98
N LEU A 58 -6.14 8.33 6.19
CA LEU A 58 -4.94 8.74 5.46
C LEU A 58 -4.40 7.64 4.54
N VAL A 59 -4.95 6.42 4.58
CA VAL A 59 -4.50 5.30 3.75
C VAL A 59 -5.64 4.77 2.91
N PHE A 60 -5.39 4.68 1.61
CA PHE A 60 -6.31 4.13 0.63
C PHE A 60 -5.60 3.07 -0.21
N ALA A 61 -6.37 2.20 -0.84
CA ALA A 61 -5.87 1.18 -1.74
C ALA A 61 -6.72 1.05 -2.99
N HIS A 62 -6.07 0.59 -4.06
CA HIS A 62 -6.74 0.00 -5.20
C HIS A 62 -7.62 -1.19 -4.73
N PRO A 63 -8.82 -1.42 -5.29
CA PRO A 63 -9.70 -2.53 -4.86
C PRO A 63 -9.03 -3.90 -4.77
N SER A 64 -8.22 -4.27 -5.77
CA SER A 64 -7.49 -5.55 -5.76
C SER A 64 -6.49 -5.63 -4.61
N ALA A 65 -5.73 -4.54 -4.38
CA ALA A 65 -4.81 -4.49 -3.26
C ALA A 65 -5.55 -4.54 -1.91
N TRP A 66 -6.69 -3.85 -1.81
CA TRP A 66 -7.49 -3.80 -0.59
C TRP A 66 -7.91 -5.17 -0.08
N VAL A 67 -8.33 -6.07 -0.99
CA VAL A 67 -8.77 -7.45 -0.63
C VAL A 67 -7.68 -8.20 0.12
N HIS A 68 -6.41 -7.97 -0.24
CA HIS A 68 -5.28 -8.64 0.38
C HIS A 68 -4.76 -7.93 1.62
N LEU A 69 -4.92 -6.61 1.72
CA LEU A 69 -4.36 -5.78 2.79
C LEU A 69 -5.32 -5.55 3.97
N ALA A 70 -6.63 -5.74 3.77
CA ALA A 70 -7.66 -5.33 4.73
C ALA A 70 -7.50 -5.89 6.15
N ASP A 71 -6.87 -7.05 6.31
CA ASP A 71 -6.68 -7.69 7.63
C ASP A 71 -5.21 -7.87 8.02
N LEU A 72 -4.28 -7.35 7.21
CA LEU A 72 -2.85 -7.47 7.48
C LEU A 72 -2.35 -6.35 8.41
N PRO A 73 -1.44 -6.67 9.34
CA PRO A 73 -0.63 -5.66 9.99
C PRO A 73 0.39 -5.15 8.98
N VAL A 74 0.29 -3.89 8.60
CA VAL A 74 1.21 -3.26 7.64
C VAL A 74 1.69 -1.94 8.21
N THR A 75 3.00 -1.80 8.32
CA THR A 75 3.64 -0.55 8.74
C THR A 75 4.12 0.20 7.51
N ILE A 76 3.66 1.44 7.37
CA ILE A 76 4.10 2.35 6.31
C ILE A 76 5.14 3.30 6.91
N ASP A 77 6.32 3.31 6.32
CA ASP A 77 7.40 4.21 6.66
C ASP A 77 7.70 5.17 5.50
N CYS A 78 8.36 6.29 5.80
CA CYS A 78 8.87 7.19 4.77
C CYS A 78 10.36 7.44 4.98
N ARG A 79 11.14 7.11 3.96
CA ARG A 79 12.58 7.38 3.94
C ARG A 79 12.86 8.62 3.10
N PRO A 80 13.49 9.67 3.67
CA PRO A 80 13.97 10.79 2.88
C PRO A 80 15.14 10.34 2.02
N LEU A 81 15.00 10.46 0.70
CA LEU A 81 16.04 10.18 -0.27
C LEU A 81 16.46 11.50 -0.93
N TRP A 82 17.38 12.22 -0.28
CA TRP A 82 17.82 13.56 -0.65
C TRP A 82 16.67 14.58 -0.76
N ARG A 83 16.10 14.79 -1.95
CA ARG A 83 14.95 15.68 -2.20
C ARG A 83 13.62 14.93 -2.37
N TRP A 84 13.64 13.60 -2.33
CA TRP A 84 12.51 12.74 -2.66
C TRP A 84 11.99 12.06 -1.39
N ARG A 85 10.67 11.98 -1.24
CA ARG A 85 10.01 11.25 -0.16
C ARG A 85 9.64 9.88 -0.69
N ARG A 86 10.33 8.84 -0.24
CA ARG A 86 10.01 7.47 -0.64
C ARG A 86 9.23 6.79 0.47
N PHE A 87 7.95 6.58 0.22
CA PHE A 87 7.12 5.75 1.08
C PHE A 87 7.47 4.28 0.84
N THR A 88 7.51 3.50 1.91
CA THR A 88 7.87 2.08 1.92
C THR A 88 6.99 1.34 2.92
N THR A 89 6.91 0.01 2.80
CA THR A 89 6.20 -0.84 3.74
C THR A 89 7.09 -1.95 4.28
N ASP A 90 6.68 -2.56 5.39
CA ASP A 90 7.26 -3.78 5.94
C ASP A 90 6.87 -5.06 5.17
N LEU A 91 5.94 -4.97 4.22
CA LEU A 91 5.62 -6.07 3.31
C LEU A 91 6.85 -6.54 2.52
N PRO A 92 6.99 -7.86 2.29
CA PRO A 92 8.05 -8.37 1.43
C PRO A 92 7.86 -7.87 -0.02
N PRO A 93 8.94 -7.75 -0.80
CA PRO A 93 8.89 -7.22 -2.18
C PRO A 93 8.02 -8.03 -3.15
N ASP A 94 7.73 -9.30 -2.82
CA ASP A 94 6.91 -10.24 -3.58
C ASP A 94 5.55 -10.50 -2.91
N ALA A 95 5.11 -9.61 -2.00
CA ALA A 95 3.88 -9.78 -1.23
C ALA A 95 2.65 -9.94 -2.13
N GLY A 96 2.53 -9.14 -3.19
CA GLY A 96 1.40 -9.25 -4.11
C GLY A 96 1.39 -10.59 -4.82
N LEU A 97 2.55 -11.04 -5.30
CA LEU A 97 2.68 -12.36 -5.90
C LEU A 97 2.33 -13.49 -4.92
N ARG A 98 2.77 -13.39 -3.66
CA ARG A 98 2.41 -14.37 -2.61
C ARG A 98 0.91 -14.41 -2.37
N CYS A 99 0.25 -13.26 -2.34
CA CYS A 99 -1.22 -13.20 -2.21
C CYS A 99 -1.91 -13.94 -3.35
N CYS A 100 -1.46 -13.72 -4.58
CA CYS A 100 -2.02 -14.36 -5.78
C CYS A 100 -1.83 -15.89 -5.76
N LEU A 101 -0.74 -16.37 -5.17
CA LEU A 101 -0.40 -17.78 -5.08
C LEU A 101 -0.92 -18.47 -3.80
N GLY A 102 -1.70 -17.77 -2.96
CA GLY A 102 -2.18 -18.30 -1.68
C GLY A 102 -1.05 -18.60 -0.67
N ARG A 103 0.10 -17.93 -0.80
CA ARG A 103 1.26 -18.10 0.08
C ARG A 103 1.23 -17.08 1.23
N PRO A 104 1.76 -17.44 2.41
CA PRO A 104 1.82 -16.53 3.54
C PRO A 104 2.80 -15.37 3.25
N ILE A 105 2.36 -14.15 3.58
CA ILE A 105 3.14 -12.92 3.36
C ILE A 105 4.20 -12.76 4.46
N HIS A 106 3.85 -13.08 5.70
CA HIS A 106 4.78 -13.14 6.84
C HIS A 106 5.11 -14.60 7.15
N GLY A 107 6.32 -14.85 7.66
CA GLY A 107 6.78 -16.19 8.04
C GLY A 107 5.79 -16.91 8.95
N ARG A 108 5.64 -18.23 8.72
CA ARG A 108 4.86 -19.15 9.56
C ARG A 108 5.37 -19.17 10.98
#